data_AF-A0A3N5G087-F1
#
_entry.id   AF-A0A3N5G087-F1
#
_cell.length_a   1.000
_cell.length_b   1.000
_cell.length_c   1.000
_cell.angle_alpha   90.00
_cell.angle_beta   90.00
_cell.angle_gamma   90.00
#
_symmetry.space_group_name_H-M   'P 1'
#
loop_
_entity.id
_entity.type
_entity.pdbx_description
1 polymer ?
#
loop_
_entity_poly.entity_id
_entity_poly.type
_entity_poly.pdbx_seq_one_letter_code
_entity_poly.pdbx_strand_id
1 'polypeptide(L)'
;KRGPFLWEHAPVRENCLNCHKPHGSNPLKLQKTSVPYLCQQCHSNTRHPGTLYDGLRVPTLENPATGSNRLFNRACADCHNLIHGSNHPSAPYLGH
;
A
#
# COMPACT_ATOMS: atom_id res chain seq x y z
N LYS A 1 -19.70 0.34 2.87
CA LYS A 1 -18.91 1.56 3.12
C LYS A 1 -18.88 1.79 4.61
N ARG A 2 -17.70 1.81 5.25
CA ARG A 2 -17.56 2.45 6.57
C ARG A 2 -17.74 3.96 6.33
N GLY A 3 -18.39 4.65 7.27
CA GLY A 3 -18.96 6.01 7.11
C GLY A 3 -17.94 7.08 6.68
N PRO A 4 -18.35 8.35 6.59
CA PRO A 4 -17.41 9.42 6.24
C PRO A 4 -16.28 9.42 7.27
N PHE A 5 -15.03 9.29 6.81
CA PHE A 5 -13.89 9.45 7.69
C PHE A 5 -13.50 10.93 7.73
N LEU A 6 -13.01 11.40 8.87
CA LEU A 6 -12.44 12.75 8.99
C LEU A 6 -11.22 12.89 8.07
N TRP A 7 -10.46 11.82 7.91
CA TRP A 7 -9.30 11.74 7.04
C TRP A 7 -9.48 10.58 6.07
N GLU A 8 -9.69 10.88 4.80
CA GLU A 8 -9.93 9.90 3.75
C GLU A 8 -8.76 9.83 2.79
N HIS A 9 -8.41 8.62 2.35
CA HIS A 9 -7.51 8.44 1.23
C HIS A 9 -8.23 8.88 -0.06
N ALA A 10 -7.77 9.97 -0.67
CA ALA A 10 -8.42 10.63 -1.82
C ALA A 10 -8.97 9.66 -2.91
N PRO A 11 -8.20 8.67 -3.42
CA PRO A 11 -8.69 7.79 -4.47
C PRO A 11 -9.86 6.88 -4.04
N VAL A 12 -10.05 6.64 -2.73
CA VAL A 12 -11.16 5.85 -2.20
C VAL A 12 -12.47 6.63 -2.25
N ARG A 13 -12.42 7.94 -1.98
CA ARG A 13 -13.57 8.85 -2.11
C ARG A 13 -13.99 9.00 -3.56
N GLU A 14 -13.03 9.01 -4.47
CA GLU A 14 -13.25 9.19 -5.90
C GLU A 14 -13.83 7.93 -6.55
N ASN A 15 -13.11 6.81 -6.48
CA ASN A 15 -13.53 5.57 -7.13
C ASN A 15 -12.82 4.35 -6.54
N CYS A 16 -13.58 3.41 -5.97
CA CYS A 16 -13.06 2.12 -5.48
C CYS A 16 -12.26 1.35 -6.55
N LEU A 17 -12.64 1.52 -7.82
CA LEU A 17 -12.00 0.88 -8.97
C LEU A 17 -10.64 1.47 -9.30
N ASN A 18 -10.18 2.51 -8.61
CA ASN A 18 -8.79 2.97 -8.72
C ASN A 18 -7.82 1.88 -8.27
N CYS A 19 -8.18 1.16 -7.21
CA CYS A 19 -7.36 0.10 -6.62
C CYS A 19 -7.90 -1.32 -6.88
N HIS A 20 -9.22 -1.48 -7.02
CA HIS A 20 -9.87 -2.79 -7.10
C HIS A 20 -10.36 -3.16 -8.52
N LYS A 21 -10.40 -4.46 -8.83
CA LYS A 21 -11.00 -5.10 -10.01
C LYS A 21 -12.28 -5.83 -9.59
N PRO A 22 -13.47 -5.42 -10.05
CA PRO A 22 -14.74 -5.83 -9.45
C PRO A 22 -15.09 -7.31 -9.64
N HIS A 23 -14.57 -7.96 -10.69
CA HIS A 23 -14.94 -9.34 -11.04
C HIS A 23 -13.86 -10.38 -10.71
N GLY A 24 -12.65 -9.95 -10.37
CA GLY A 24 -11.55 -10.88 -10.13
C GLY A 24 -10.19 -10.26 -10.39
N SER A 25 -9.20 -10.73 -9.63
CA SER A 25 -7.80 -10.42 -9.83
C SER A 25 -6.93 -11.52 -9.21
N ASN A 26 -5.71 -11.69 -9.73
CA ASN A 26 -4.72 -12.57 -9.10
C ASN A 26 -4.25 -12.06 -7.72
N PRO A 27 -4.01 -10.75 -7.52
CA PRO A 27 -3.72 -10.22 -6.18
C PRO A 27 -4.91 -10.35 -5.22
N LEU A 28 -4.61 -10.44 -3.92
CA LEU A 28 -5.61 -10.52 -2.86
C LEU A 28 -6.55 -9.29 -2.87
N LYS A 29 -7.75 -9.47 -2.31
CA LYS A 29 -8.76 -8.42 -2.15
C LYS A 29 -9.10 -7.70 -3.45
N LEU A 30 -9.09 -8.43 -4.57
CA LEU A 30 -9.45 -7.87 -5.86
C LEU A 30 -8.54 -6.71 -6.30
N GLN A 31 -7.26 -6.64 -5.89
CA GLN A 31 -6.40 -5.52 -6.26
C GLN A 31 -5.94 -5.58 -7.72
N LYS A 32 -5.75 -4.43 -8.36
CA LYS A 32 -5.26 -4.37 -9.75
C LYS A 32 -3.88 -4.97 -9.95
N THR A 33 -3.01 -4.84 -8.94
CA THR A 33 -1.61 -5.28 -8.93
C THR A 33 -1.16 -5.52 -7.48
N SER A 34 0.08 -5.95 -7.27
CA SER A 34 0.63 -6.16 -5.93
C SER A 34 0.66 -4.86 -5.11
N VAL A 35 0.45 -4.96 -3.80
CA VAL A 35 0.40 -3.81 -2.87
C VAL A 35 1.56 -2.81 -3.04
N PRO A 36 2.85 -3.22 -3.01
CA PRO A 36 3.93 -2.25 -3.10
C PRO A 36 3.91 -1.45 -4.41
N TYR A 37 3.60 -2.12 -5.53
CA TYR A 37 3.53 -1.46 -6.83
C TYR A 37 2.27 -0.58 -6.95
N LEU A 38 1.14 -1.02 -6.41
CA LEU A 38 -0.11 -0.25 -6.41
C LEU A 38 0.08 1.10 -5.69
N CYS A 39 0.72 1.09 -4.52
CA CYS A 39 0.96 2.31 -3.75
C CYS A 39 1.96 3.24 -4.45
N GLN A 40 3.01 2.70 -5.07
CA GLN A 40 4.03 3.48 -5.76
C GLN A 40 3.55 4.17 -7.05
N GLN A 41 2.39 3.78 -7.59
CA GLN A 41 1.78 4.50 -8.72
C GLN A 41 1.42 5.94 -8.38
N CYS A 42 1.18 6.24 -7.10
CA CYS A 42 0.89 7.60 -6.62
C CYS A 42 1.94 8.09 -5.61
N HIS A 43 2.50 7.21 -4.78
CA HIS A 43 3.47 7.56 -3.76
C HIS A 43 4.91 7.30 -4.25
N SER A 44 5.49 8.26 -4.96
CA SER A 44 6.84 8.17 -5.54
C SER A 44 7.87 9.08 -4.86
N ASN A 45 7.73 9.29 -3.55
CA ASN A 45 8.60 10.20 -2.80
C ASN A 45 10.08 9.75 -2.84
N THR A 46 11.02 10.68 -2.70
CA THR A 46 12.48 10.46 -2.83
C THR A 46 13.06 9.43 -1.85
N ARG A 47 12.33 9.08 -0.79
CA ARG A 47 12.71 8.06 0.20
C ARG A 47 11.60 7.02 0.33
N HIS A 48 11.05 6.81 1.53
CA HIS A 48 9.90 5.91 1.67
C HIS A 48 8.68 6.52 0.95
N PRO A 49 7.96 5.78 0.06
CA PRO A 49 8.24 4.42 -0.42
C PRO A 49 8.94 4.36 -1.80
N GLY A 50 9.35 5.48 -2.41
CA GLY A 50 9.99 5.53 -3.74
C GLY A 50 11.43 4.99 -3.83
N THR A 51 12.01 4.44 -2.76
CA THR A 51 13.22 3.61 -2.87
C THR A 51 12.93 2.39 -3.74
N LEU A 52 13.73 2.20 -4.80
CA LEU A 52 13.59 1.03 -5.68
C LEU A 52 13.74 -0.28 -4.89
N TYR A 53 12.89 -1.25 -5.19
CA TYR A 53 13.02 -2.62 -4.74
C TYR A 53 13.99 -3.33 -5.69
N ASP A 54 15.29 -3.18 -5.43
CA ASP A 54 16.36 -3.85 -6.17
C ASP A 54 16.76 -5.17 -5.50
N GLY A 55 17.66 -5.92 -6.15
CA GLY A 55 18.17 -7.20 -5.65
C GLY A 55 18.87 -7.13 -4.28
N LEU A 56 19.14 -5.92 -3.74
CA LEU A 56 19.67 -5.74 -2.38
C LEU A 56 18.58 -5.83 -1.31
N ARG A 57 17.29 -5.73 -1.68
CA ARG A 57 16.13 -5.78 -0.76
C ARG A 57 15.14 -6.89 -1.09
N VAL A 58 15.48 -7.71 -2.08
CA VAL A 58 14.82 -8.97 -2.40
C VAL A 58 15.61 -10.08 -1.69
N PRO A 59 14.98 -10.93 -0.86
CA PRO A 59 15.61 -12.08 -0.27
C PRO A 59 16.01 -13.03 -1.38
N THR A 60 17.28 -13.39 -1.41
CA THR A 60 17.81 -14.43 -2.29
C THR A 60 18.04 -15.70 -1.50
N LEU A 61 18.23 -16.82 -2.20
CA LEU A 61 18.63 -18.09 -1.57
C LEU A 61 19.96 -17.95 -0.81
N GLU A 62 20.85 -17.08 -1.28
CA GLU A 62 22.18 -16.84 -0.70
C GLU A 62 22.13 -15.87 0.49
N ASN A 63 21.17 -14.93 0.50
CA ASN A 63 21.00 -13.98 1.58
C ASN A 63 19.51 -13.72 1.87
N PRO A 64 18.85 -14.62 2.61
CA PRO A 64 17.42 -14.50 2.92
C PRO A 64 17.09 -13.34 3.88
N ALA A 65 18.09 -12.75 4.54
CA ALA A 65 17.90 -11.67 5.52
C ALA A 65 17.71 -10.28 4.90
N THR A 66 17.96 -10.11 3.59
CA THR A 66 17.76 -8.83 2.88
C THR A 66 16.29 -8.50 2.61
N GLY A 67 15.37 -9.42 2.92
CA GLY A 67 13.95 -9.26 2.67
C GLY A 67 13.35 -8.04 3.38
N SER A 68 12.99 -7.01 2.61
CA SER A 68 12.28 -5.86 3.14
C SER A 68 10.81 -6.20 3.43
N ASN A 69 10.33 -5.84 4.62
CA ASN A 69 8.91 -5.95 4.97
C ASN A 69 7.97 -5.12 4.07
N ARG A 70 8.54 -4.26 3.21
CA ARG A 70 7.82 -3.48 2.20
C ARG A 70 7.52 -4.25 0.92
N LEU A 71 8.16 -5.41 0.72
CA LEU A 71 8.00 -6.24 -0.48
C LEU A 71 7.19 -7.52 -0.21
N PHE A 72 7.21 -8.03 1.03
CA PHE A 72 6.54 -9.26 1.44
C PHE A 72 5.38 -9.00 2.40
N ASN A 73 4.66 -10.05 2.78
CA ASN A 73 3.48 -9.98 3.65
C ASN A 73 2.41 -9.01 3.12
N ARG A 74 1.92 -8.09 3.96
CA ARG A 74 0.97 -7.05 3.53
C ARG A 74 1.71 -5.79 3.06
N ALA A 75 3.04 -5.84 3.01
CA ALA A 75 3.90 -4.81 2.47
C ALA A 75 3.61 -3.46 3.15
N CYS A 76 3.21 -2.46 2.37
CA CYS A 76 2.84 -1.14 2.85
C CYS A 76 1.75 -1.20 3.92
N ALA A 77 0.81 -2.14 3.81
CA ALA A 77 -0.33 -2.26 4.70
C ALA A 77 -0.02 -2.91 6.06
N ASP A 78 1.22 -3.36 6.29
CA ASP A 78 1.65 -3.79 7.63
C ASP A 78 1.82 -2.60 8.58
N CYS A 79 2.22 -1.43 8.06
CA CYS A 79 2.30 -0.18 8.82
C CYS A 79 1.14 0.77 8.49
N HIS A 80 0.79 0.91 7.20
CA HIS A 80 -0.32 1.75 6.74
C HIS A 80 -1.61 0.94 6.65
N ASN A 81 -2.17 0.56 7.79
CA ASN A 81 -3.35 -0.31 7.84
C ASN A 81 -4.69 0.42 7.63
N LEU A 82 -4.70 1.76 7.60
CA LEU A 82 -5.89 2.62 7.48
C LEU A 82 -6.06 3.25 6.08
N ILE A 83 -5.64 2.58 5.00
CA ILE A 83 -5.66 3.07 3.60
C ILE A 83 -7.03 3.48 3.03
N HIS A 84 -8.13 3.21 3.74
CA HIS A 84 -9.48 3.66 3.36
C HIS A 84 -9.93 4.91 4.13
N GLY A 85 -9.09 5.42 5.03
CA GLY A 85 -9.36 6.53 5.90
C GLY A 85 -9.50 6.15 7.38
N SER A 86 -9.43 7.18 8.23
CA SER A 86 -9.63 7.05 9.68
C SER A 86 -10.12 8.34 10.33
N ASN A 87 -10.63 8.21 11.56
CA ASN A 87 -11.10 9.34 12.38
C ASN A 87 -10.09 9.75 13.45
N HIS A 88 -8.88 9.19 13.44
CA HIS A 88 -7.89 9.50 14.46
C HIS A 88 -7.29 10.89 14.20
N PRO A 89 -7.14 11.76 15.21
CA PRO A 89 -6.63 13.12 15.01
C PRO A 89 -5.22 13.16 14.42
N SER A 90 -4.40 12.13 14.70
CA SER A 90 -3.04 12.02 14.15
C SER A 90 -2.96 11.34 12.77
N ALA A 91 -4.09 10.94 12.18
CA ALA A 91 -4.10 10.25 10.89
C ALA A 91 -3.41 11.03 9.75
N PRO A 92 -3.56 12.36 9.60
CA PRO A 92 -2.88 13.12 8.54
C PRO A 92 -1.36 12.94 8.52
N TYR A 93 -0.77 12.63 9.68
CA TYR A 93 0.68 12.54 9.86
C TYR A 93 1.19 11.09 9.90
N LEU A 94 0.33 10.12 10.25
CA LEU A 94 0.70 8.72 10.49
C LEU A 94 0.13 7.73 9.47
N GLY A 95 -0.86 8.13 8.67
CA GLY A 95 -1.43 7.27 7.64
C GLY A 95 -2.48 7.97 6.79
N HIS A 96 -2.24 7.99 5.48
CA HIS A 96 -3.30 8.14 4.49
C HIS A 96 -4.15 6.85 4.43
#